data_AF-A0A833GHE0-F1
#
_entry.id   AF-A0A833GHE0-F1
#
_cell.length_a   1.000
_cell.length_b   1.000
_cell.length_c   1.000
_cell.angle_alpha   90.00
_cell.angle_beta   90.00
_cell.angle_gamma   90.00
#
_symmetry.space_group_name_H-M   'P 1'
#
loop_
_entity.id
_entity.type
_entity.pdbx_description
1 polymer ?
#
loop_
_entity_poly.entity_id
_entity_poly.type
_entity_poly.pdbx_seq_one_letter_code
_entity_poly.pdbx_strand_id
1 'polypeptide(L)'
;ALIKRALELKPDEPAIIDSMGWVQYRLGQLDAALKDLRRAYAKQADPDIAAHLGEVLWVKGEHAEARKVWEAAREKHADNKALLETIERLSR
;
A
#
# COMPACT_ATOMS: atom_id res chain seq x y z
N ALA A 1 7.08 -14.08 13.13
CA ALA A 1 6.63 -12.67 13.20
C ALA A 1 5.14 -12.62 13.48
N LEU A 2 4.67 -11.73 14.37
CA LEU A 2 3.27 -11.66 14.82
C LEU A 2 2.27 -11.42 13.67
N ILE A 3 2.67 -10.66 12.65
CA ILE A 3 1.82 -10.34 11.48
C ILE A 3 1.48 -11.61 10.67
N LYS A 4 2.42 -12.56 10.53
CA LYS A 4 2.15 -13.84 9.84
C LYS A 4 1.05 -14.63 10.55
N ARG A 5 1.09 -14.67 11.89
CA ARG A 5 0.06 -15.33 12.69
C ARG A 5 -1.28 -14.60 12.61
N ALA A 6 -1.28 -13.27 12.61
CA ALA A 6 -2.48 -12.48 12.41
C ALA A 6 -3.14 -12.76 11.04
N LEU A 7 -2.33 -12.89 9.99
CA LEU A 7 -2.81 -13.23 8.64
C LEU A 7 -3.38 -14.64 8.56
N GLU A 8 -2.79 -15.62 9.25
CA GLU A 8 -3.36 -16.97 9.35
C GLU A 8 -4.74 -16.98 10.04
N LEU A 9 -4.93 -16.11 11.05
CA LEU A 9 -6.19 -16.02 11.79
C LEU A 9 -7.26 -15.21 11.06
N LYS A 10 -6.85 -14.20 10.28
CA LYS A 10 -7.72 -13.29 9.54
C LYS A 10 -7.16 -13.03 8.14
N PRO A 11 -7.22 -14.04 7.23
CA PRO A 11 -6.53 -13.99 5.94
C PRO A 11 -7.12 -12.98 4.96
N ASP A 12 -8.32 -12.48 5.23
CA ASP A 12 -9.06 -11.55 4.37
C ASP A 12 -9.19 -10.13 4.94
N GLU A 13 -8.64 -9.87 6.13
CA GLU A 13 -8.67 -8.56 6.77
C GLU A 13 -7.72 -7.59 6.04
N PRO A 14 -8.22 -6.52 5.39
CA PRO A 14 -7.40 -5.64 4.55
C PRO A 14 -6.22 -5.03 5.29
N ALA A 15 -6.41 -4.58 6.53
CA ALA A 15 -5.35 -3.97 7.34
C ALA A 15 -4.21 -4.95 7.67
N ILE A 16 -4.51 -6.25 7.82
CA ILE A 16 -3.50 -7.28 8.10
C ILE A 16 -2.75 -7.65 6.82
N ILE A 17 -3.45 -7.73 5.68
CA ILE A 17 -2.84 -7.94 4.38
C ILE A 17 -1.91 -6.77 4.03
N ASP A 18 -2.36 -5.53 4.24
CA ASP A 18 -1.56 -4.31 4.06
C ASP A 18 -0.29 -4.34 4.91
N SER A 19 -0.44 -4.61 6.21
CA SER A 19 0.70 -4.75 7.13
C SER A 19 1.70 -5.80 6.66
N MET A 20 1.24 -6.93 6.12
CA MET A 20 2.11 -7.96 5.56
C MET A 20 2.82 -7.49 4.28
N GLY A 21 2.08 -6.85 3.38
CA GLY A 21 2.64 -6.27 2.15
C GLY A 21 3.72 -5.23 2.46
N TRP A 22 3.50 -4.41 3.49
CA TRP A 22 4.49 -3.43 3.95
C TRP A 22 5.75 -4.10 4.53
N VAL A 23 5.60 -5.16 5.32
CA VAL A 23 6.74 -5.96 5.79
C VAL A 23 7.52 -6.54 4.61
N GLN A 24 6.85 -7.11 3.62
CA GLN A 24 7.49 -7.66 2.42
C GLN A 24 8.27 -6.58 1.66
N TYR A 25 7.70 -5.37 1.50
CA TYR A 25 8.39 -4.23 0.91
C TYR A 25 9.68 -3.89 1.67
N ARG A 26 9.60 -3.80 3.00
CA ARG A 26 10.76 -3.52 3.87
C ARG A 26 11.83 -4.60 3.83
N LEU A 27 11.48 -5.82 3.42
CA LEU A 27 12.39 -6.94 3.18
C LEU A 27 12.93 -6.99 1.73
N GLY A 28 12.58 -6.03 0.88
CA GLY A 28 12.96 -5.99 -0.54
C GLY A 28 12.15 -6.95 -1.43
N GLN A 29 11.10 -7.58 -0.91
CA GLN A 29 10.26 -8.54 -1.62
C GLN A 29 9.16 -7.81 -2.42
N LEU A 30 9.56 -6.99 -3.39
CA LEU A 30 8.68 -6.03 -4.06
C LEU A 30 7.49 -6.69 -4.77
N ASP A 31 7.67 -7.85 -5.40
CA ASP A 31 6.58 -8.54 -6.11
C ASP A 31 5.53 -9.13 -5.16
N ALA A 32 5.98 -9.67 -4.03
CA ALA A 32 5.09 -10.16 -2.99
C ALA A 32 4.31 -9.00 -2.36
N ALA A 33 5.02 -7.91 -2.02
CA ALA A 33 4.43 -6.70 -1.48
C ALA A 33 3.35 -6.14 -2.40
N LEU A 34 3.65 -6.02 -3.70
CA LEU A 34 2.71 -5.52 -4.69
C LEU A 34 1.45 -6.39 -4.75
N LYS A 35 1.59 -7.72 -4.74
CA LYS A 35 0.46 -8.65 -4.78
C LYS A 35 -0.45 -8.47 -3.56
N ASP A 36 0.12 -8.43 -2.36
CA ASP A 36 -0.66 -8.32 -1.13
C ASP A 36 -1.30 -6.93 -1.00
N LEU A 37 -0.58 -5.86 -1.31
CA LEU A 37 -1.12 -4.49 -1.28
C LEU A 37 -2.24 -4.27 -2.30
N ARG A 38 -2.13 -4.82 -3.51
CA ARG A 38 -3.23 -4.80 -4.49
C ARG A 38 -4.47 -5.54 -3.95
N ARG A 39 -4.27 -6.69 -3.29
CA ARG A 39 -5.37 -7.45 -2.68
C ARG A 39 -6.02 -6.69 -1.54
N ALA A 40 -5.23 -6.05 -0.68
CA ALA A 40 -5.72 -5.21 0.41
C ALA A 40 -6.55 -4.03 -0.15
N TYR A 41 -6.00 -3.31 -1.13
CA TYR A 41 -6.64 -2.15 -1.74
C TYR A 41 -7.93 -2.50 -2.49
N ALA A 42 -7.97 -3.65 -3.16
CA ALA A 42 -9.17 -4.13 -3.84
C ALA A 42 -10.31 -4.48 -2.86
N LYS A 43 -9.98 -4.88 -1.63
CA LYS A 43 -10.97 -5.14 -0.58
C LYS A 43 -11.41 -3.86 0.11
N GLN A 44 -10.48 -2.95 0.36
CA GLN A 44 -10.74 -1.66 0.98
C GLN A 44 -9.82 -0.61 0.35
N ALA A 45 -10.43 0.33 -0.37
CA ALA A 45 -9.73 1.44 -1.00
C ALA A 45 -9.36 2.53 0.03
N ASP A 46 -8.60 2.12 1.06
CA ASP A 46 -8.15 2.96 2.17
C ASP A 46 -6.95 3.83 1.75
N PRO A 47 -6.86 5.10 2.21
CA PRO A 47 -5.75 5.98 1.85
C PRO A 47 -4.39 5.53 2.39
N ASP A 48 -4.32 4.84 3.53
CA ASP A 48 -3.05 4.34 4.06
C ASP A 48 -2.55 3.17 3.20
N ILE A 49 -3.46 2.27 2.80
CA ILE A 49 -3.15 1.18 1.85
C ILE A 49 -2.74 1.75 0.48
N ALA A 50 -3.41 2.80 0.01
CA ALA A 50 -3.05 3.49 -1.23
C ALA A 50 -1.65 4.11 -1.15
N ALA A 51 -1.26 4.68 -0.01
CA ALA A 51 0.07 5.21 0.21
C ALA A 51 1.14 4.12 0.01
N HIS A 52 0.99 2.98 0.69
CA HIS A 52 1.89 1.83 0.58
C HIS A 52 1.92 1.24 -0.83
N LEU A 53 0.74 0.99 -1.43
CA LEU A 53 0.64 0.42 -2.78
C LEU A 53 1.33 1.32 -3.81
N GLY A 54 1.06 2.62 -3.77
CA GLY A 54 1.68 3.56 -4.69
C GLY A 54 3.19 3.68 -4.47
N GLU A 55 3.69 3.58 -3.23
CA GLU A 55 5.14 3.56 -2.98
C GLU A 55 5.81 2.31 -3.54
N VAL A 56 5.22 1.12 -3.39
CA VAL A 56 5.77 -0.10 -3.98
C VAL A 56 5.77 -0.02 -5.50
N LEU A 57 4.69 0.48 -6.11
CA LEU A 57 4.63 0.75 -7.54
C LEU A 57 5.71 1.74 -7.97
N TRP A 58 5.94 2.79 -7.18
CA TRP A 58 6.95 3.80 -7.44
C TRP A 58 8.35 3.20 -7.46
N VAL A 59 8.72 2.46 -6.41
CA VAL A 59 10.04 1.82 -6.31
C VAL A 59 10.26 0.78 -7.42
N LYS A 60 9.20 0.15 -7.92
CA LYS A 60 9.26 -0.76 -9.08
C LYS A 60 9.35 -0.05 -10.44
N GLY A 61 9.26 1.28 -10.50
CA GLY A 61 9.27 2.06 -11.74
C GLY A 61 7.89 2.22 -12.40
N GLU A 62 6.83 1.70 -11.79
CA GLU A 62 5.44 1.76 -12.27
C GLU A 62 4.77 3.11 -11.92
N HIS A 63 5.48 4.22 -12.16
CA HIS A 63 5.11 5.56 -11.66
C HIS A 63 3.75 6.06 -12.16
N ALA A 64 3.36 5.68 -13.38
CA ALA A 64 2.06 6.07 -13.93
C ALA A 64 0.89 5.44 -13.15
N GLU A 65 1.07 4.20 -12.67
CA GLU A 65 0.05 3.54 -11.87
C GLU A 65 0.06 4.03 -10.42
N ALA A 66 1.25 4.25 -9.84
CA ALA A 66 1.39 4.86 -8.52
C ALA A 66 0.60 6.17 -8.41
N ARG A 67 0.76 7.06 -9.40
CA ARG A 67 0.04 8.33 -9.45
C ARG A 67 -1.48 8.15 -9.51
N LYS A 68 -1.98 7.22 -10.33
CA LYS A 68 -3.43 6.94 -10.41
C LYS A 68 -4.00 6.47 -9.07
N VAL A 69 -3.29 5.58 -8.37
CA VAL A 69 -3.71 5.09 -7.04
C VAL A 69 -3.75 6.24 -6.04
N TRP A 70 -2.71 7.06 -5.98
CA TRP A 70 -2.63 8.20 -5.07
C TRP A 70 -3.67 9.28 -5.38
N GLU A 71 -3.89 9.61 -6.65
CA GLU A 71 -4.91 10.56 -7.09
C GLU A 71 -6.31 10.11 -6.68
N ALA A 72 -6.67 8.85 -6.98
CA ALA A 72 -7.97 8.30 -6.61
C ALA A 72 -8.19 8.25 -5.09
N ALA A 73 -7.15 7.98 -4.30
CA ALA A 73 -7.23 8.02 -2.84
C ALA A 73 -7.37 9.46 -2.32
N ARG A 74 -6.60 10.40 -2.86
CA ARG A 74 -6.63 11.82 -2.47
C ARG A 74 -7.95 12.51 -2.78
N GLU A 75 -8.62 12.14 -3.87
CA GLU A 75 -9.95 12.65 -4.21
C GLU A 75 -10.99 12.40 -3.11
N LYS A 76 -10.84 11.28 -2.38
CA LYS A 76 -11.75 10.88 -1.30
C LYS A 76 -11.24 11.28 0.09
N HIS A 77 -9.93 11.42 0.24
CA HIS A 77 -9.23 11.62 1.51
C HIS A 77 -8.16 12.70 1.36
N ALA A 78 -8.58 13.95 1.11
CA ALA A 78 -7.69 15.05 0.78
C ALA A 78 -6.73 15.47 1.90
N ASP A 79 -7.00 15.08 3.15
CA ASP A 79 -6.26 15.43 4.36
C ASP A 79 -5.52 14.23 5.00
N ASN A 80 -5.53 13.05 4.36
CA ASN A 80 -4.79 11.90 4.88
C ASN A 80 -3.27 12.17 4.83
N LYS A 81 -2.67 12.27 6.02
CA LYS A 81 -1.26 12.64 6.19
C LYS A 81 -0.30 11.62 5.56
N ALA A 82 -0.51 10.33 5.80
CA ALA A 82 0.40 9.28 5.32
C ALA A 82 0.50 9.28 3.78
N LEU A 83 -0.63 9.44 3.11
CA LEU A 83 -0.72 9.56 1.65
C LEU A 83 0.00 10.82 1.16
N LEU A 84 -0.28 11.99 1.74
CA LEU A 84 0.33 13.25 1.33
C LEU A 84 1.85 13.25 1.53
N GLU A 85 2.33 12.80 2.69
CA GLU A 85 3.75 12.70 3.01
C GLU A 85 4.48 11.73 2.06
N THR A 86 3.82 10.63 1.66
CA THR A 86 4.38 9.66 0.71
C THR A 86 4.51 10.26 -0.69
N ILE A 87 3.46 10.93 -1.18
CA ILE A 87 3.49 11.63 -2.47
C ILE A 87 4.60 12.70 -2.45
N GLU A 88 4.63 13.55 -1.43
CA GLU A 88 5.61 14.63 -1.32
C GLU A 88 7.06 14.11 -1.29
N ARG A 89 7.31 13.00 -0.61
CA ARG A 89 8.64 12.39 -0.54
C ARG A 89 9.10 11.82 -1.88
N LEU A 90 8.19 11.25 -2.66
CA LEU A 90 8.55 10.46 -3.85
C LEU A 90 8.43 11.24 -5.16
N SER A 91 7.54 12.22 -5.25
CA SER A 91 7.24 12.94 -6.50
C SER A 91 7.72 14.39 -6.52
N ARG A 92 8.79 14.71 -5.80
CA ARG A 92 9.50 16.00 -5.89
C ARG A 92 10.49 16.01 -7.05
#